data_AF-D3RXX3-F1
#
_entry.id   AF-D3RXX3-F1
#
_cell.length_a   1.000
_cell.length_b   1.000
_cell.length_c   1.000
_cell.angle_alpha   90.00
_cell.angle_beta   90.00
_cell.angle_gamma   90.00
#
_symmetry.space_group_name_H-M   'P 1'
#
loop_
_entity.id
_entity.type
_entity.pdbx_description
1 polymer ?
#
loop_
_entity_poly.entity_id
_entity_poly.type
_entity_poly.pdbx_seq_one_letter_code
_entity_poly.pdbx_strand_id
1 'polypeptide(L)'
;MEEIREIASKFERISAHSHIKGLGLDENLKAKDIADGLVGQKKAREAAGVIVRLIKEGKMAGRGILIAGPPGTGKTAIAVAISKELGKDIPFVQVSASEFYSAEMKKTEALIQTMRKAIGVRIKERRVVLEGEVVGLDYNMVPNPYNPTQKIPESATLTLATKSEKRTFSVSGRLALQFMYQGIEVGDVIMIDKETGRVVKLGRSEKASKKYDIGGEEVVEVPSGSVEKEKEFTYVVTLHDLDEANARRRSIFSLFSGESREIDNEIREAVDEQVKRWVEEGRAELVPGVLFIDETHLMDIELFSFMNRAMESEMAPIIILASNRGFAKIRGTDVVAPHGIPLDLLDRLLIITTEPYNEKEIEAIIRIRASEMGVELSDDALRKLTELGVKFSLRYAVQLLAPANEFAKLRNSGKIGVEDVERAAELFVDVSTSSSYLKKWEEKMLTS
;
A
#
# COMPACT_ATOMS: atom_id res chain seq x y z
N MET A 1 15.02 8.63 -26.48
CA MET A 1 14.77 8.47 -25.03
C MET A 1 13.30 8.75 -24.84
N GLU A 2 12.49 7.72 -24.58
CA GLU A 2 11.06 7.91 -24.30
C GLU A 2 10.93 8.64 -22.96
N GLU A 3 10.62 9.94 -23.04
CA GLU A 3 10.38 10.83 -21.88
C GLU A 3 8.99 10.63 -21.24
N ILE A 4 8.23 9.63 -21.70
CA ILE A 4 6.91 9.30 -21.18
C ILE A 4 6.86 7.79 -20.99
N ARG A 5 7.04 7.35 -19.75
CA ARG A 5 6.44 6.09 -19.31
C ARG A 5 5.02 6.42 -18.91
N GLU A 6 4.07 5.72 -19.50
CA GLU A 6 2.72 5.60 -18.95
C GLU A 6 2.89 5.31 -17.45
N ILE A 7 2.37 6.17 -16.58
CA ILE A 7 2.12 5.76 -15.20
C ILE A 7 1.01 4.73 -15.36
N ALA A 8 1.39 3.48 -15.66
CA ALA A 8 0.49 2.35 -15.58
C ALA A 8 -0.24 2.56 -14.26
N SER A 9 -1.56 2.78 -14.33
CA SER A 9 -2.44 2.82 -13.16
C SER A 9 -1.91 1.73 -12.26
N LYS A 10 -1.28 2.11 -11.14
CA LYS A 10 -0.44 1.22 -10.33
C LYS A 10 -1.27 -0.04 -10.22
N PHE A 11 -0.89 -1.09 -10.96
CA PHE A 11 -1.74 -2.26 -11.07
C PHE A 11 -1.55 -2.85 -9.69
N GLU A 12 -2.43 -2.48 -8.76
CA GLU A 12 -2.51 -3.08 -7.45
C GLU A 12 -2.87 -4.51 -7.82
N ARG A 13 -1.83 -5.34 -8.01
CA ARG A 13 -1.94 -6.78 -7.91
C ARG A 13 -2.82 -6.96 -6.70
N ILE A 14 -4.00 -7.54 -6.89
CA ILE A 14 -4.97 -7.80 -5.83
C ILE A 14 -4.16 -8.43 -4.70
N SER A 15 -3.75 -7.61 -3.74
CA SER A 15 -2.88 -8.05 -2.67
C SER A 15 -3.76 -9.02 -1.89
N ALA A 16 -3.18 -10.09 -1.36
CA ALA A 16 -3.93 -11.05 -0.57
C ALA A 16 -4.69 -10.39 0.60
N HIS A 17 -4.49 -9.10 0.89
CA HIS A 17 -5.14 -8.35 1.95
C HIS A 17 -5.83 -7.04 1.50
N SER A 18 -6.11 -6.84 0.20
CA SER A 18 -6.75 -5.60 -0.31
C SER A 18 -8.18 -5.36 0.20
N HIS A 19 -8.90 -6.42 0.57
CA HIS A 19 -10.27 -6.37 1.11
C HIS A 19 -10.36 -5.89 2.57
N ILE A 20 -9.22 -5.83 3.27
CA ILE A 20 -9.17 -5.46 4.68
C ILE A 20 -9.26 -3.95 4.80
N LYS A 21 -10.33 -3.48 5.44
CA LYS A 21 -10.62 -2.05 5.62
C LYS A 21 -10.30 -1.54 7.02
N GLY A 22 -10.17 -2.44 8.00
CA GLY A 22 -9.96 -2.10 9.42
C GLY A 22 -10.04 -3.33 10.32
N LEU A 23 -10.05 -3.12 11.63
CA LEU A 23 -10.10 -4.21 12.62
C LEU A 23 -11.53 -4.73 12.86
N GLY A 24 -12.58 -4.02 12.41
CA GLY A 24 -13.98 -4.46 12.57
C GLY A 24 -14.45 -4.49 14.03
N LEU A 25 -14.00 -3.51 14.81
CA LEU A 25 -14.34 -3.37 16.23
C LEU A 25 -15.54 -2.43 16.41
N ASP A 26 -16.27 -2.61 17.50
CA ASP A 26 -17.24 -1.61 17.96
C ASP A 26 -16.58 -0.52 18.83
N GLU A 27 -17.39 0.43 19.31
CA GLU A 27 -16.95 1.56 20.15
C GLU A 27 -16.25 1.11 21.45
N ASN A 28 -16.58 -0.09 21.94
CA ASN A 28 -16.05 -0.70 23.14
C ASN A 28 -14.86 -1.62 22.87
N LEU A 29 -14.27 -1.56 21.67
CA LEU A 29 -13.19 -2.44 21.21
C LEU A 29 -13.56 -3.92 21.14
N LYS A 30 -14.84 -4.28 21.02
CA LYS A 30 -15.24 -5.68 20.83
C LYS A 30 -15.28 -6.06 19.37
N ALA A 31 -14.74 -7.22 19.03
CA ALA A 31 -14.69 -7.69 17.65
C ALA A 31 -16.02 -8.31 17.20
N LYS A 32 -16.59 -7.77 16.12
CA LYS A 32 -17.73 -8.39 15.42
C LYS A 32 -17.29 -9.67 14.71
N ASP A 33 -18.18 -10.64 14.56
CA ASP A 33 -17.87 -11.92 13.89
C ASP A 33 -17.30 -11.74 12.48
N ILE A 34 -17.93 -10.88 11.68
CA ILE A 34 -17.50 -10.51 10.34
C ILE A 34 -17.63 -8.99 10.20
N ALA A 35 -16.52 -8.29 10.00
CA ALA A 35 -16.52 -6.84 9.79
C ALA A 35 -15.20 -6.38 9.14
N ASP A 36 -15.28 -5.36 8.29
CA ASP A 36 -14.13 -4.69 7.65
C ASP A 36 -13.14 -5.64 6.93
N GLY A 37 -13.66 -6.72 6.37
CA GLY A 37 -12.87 -7.74 5.66
C GLY A 37 -12.22 -8.79 6.56
N LEU A 38 -12.34 -8.68 7.89
CA LEU A 38 -11.89 -9.69 8.84
C LEU A 38 -13.03 -10.59 9.29
N VAL A 39 -12.71 -11.88 9.49
CA VAL A 39 -13.60 -12.92 10.01
C VAL A 39 -12.94 -13.53 11.23
N GLY A 40 -13.70 -13.70 12.32
CA GLY A 40 -13.19 -14.39 13.51
C GLY A 40 -12.02 -13.64 14.16
N GLN A 41 -11.04 -14.39 14.69
CA GLN A 41 -9.84 -13.89 15.39
C GLN A 41 -10.15 -12.79 16.42
N LYS A 42 -11.26 -12.94 17.16
CA LYS A 42 -11.81 -11.87 18.01
C LYS A 42 -10.78 -11.35 19.01
N LYS A 43 -10.19 -12.24 19.82
CA LYS A 43 -9.17 -11.85 20.81
C LYS A 43 -7.99 -11.10 20.19
N ALA A 44 -7.50 -11.56 19.03
CA ALA A 44 -6.37 -10.94 18.36
C ALA A 44 -6.72 -9.54 17.81
N ARG A 45 -7.94 -9.37 17.29
CA ARG A 45 -8.45 -8.07 16.80
C ARG A 45 -8.71 -7.09 17.94
N GLU A 46 -9.27 -7.55 19.05
CA GLU A 46 -9.49 -6.73 20.25
C GLU A 46 -8.15 -6.27 20.83
N ALA A 47 -7.16 -7.17 20.95
CA ALA A 47 -5.80 -6.83 21.37
C ALA A 47 -5.15 -5.83 20.41
N ALA A 48 -5.28 -6.02 19.10
CA ALA A 48 -4.83 -5.07 18.09
C ALA A 48 -5.51 -3.69 18.23
N GLY A 49 -6.80 -3.65 18.58
CA GLY A 49 -7.54 -2.41 18.85
C GLY A 49 -6.99 -1.64 20.05
N VAL A 50 -6.64 -2.35 21.13
CA VAL A 50 -5.96 -1.74 22.29
C VAL A 50 -4.60 -1.17 21.87
N ILE A 51 -3.82 -1.93 21.09
CA ILE A 51 -2.53 -1.47 20.58
C ILE A 51 -2.68 -0.21 19.72
N VAL A 52 -3.66 -0.17 18.81
CA VAL A 52 -3.95 1.04 18.01
C VAL A 52 -4.21 2.25 18.89
N ARG A 53 -4.97 2.11 19.99
CA ARG A 53 -5.18 3.20 20.95
C ARG A 53 -3.87 3.61 21.64
N LEU A 54 -3.07 2.65 22.10
CA LEU A 54 -1.77 2.95 22.72
C LEU A 54 -0.82 3.69 21.76
N ILE A 55 -0.82 3.32 20.48
CA ILE A 55 -0.03 4.01 19.44
C ILE A 55 -0.53 5.45 19.28
N LYS A 56 -1.85 5.65 19.13
CA LYS A 56 -2.44 7.00 18.97
C LYS A 56 -2.23 7.88 20.20
N GLU A 57 -2.10 7.30 21.39
CA GLU A 57 -1.77 7.99 22.65
C GLU A 57 -0.27 8.18 22.87
N GLY A 58 0.60 7.70 21.97
CA GLY A 58 2.06 7.81 22.12
C GLY A 58 2.67 6.90 23.20
N LYS A 59 1.96 5.86 23.65
CA LYS A 59 2.36 4.97 24.76
C LYS A 59 3.12 3.71 24.30
N MET A 60 3.58 3.68 23.05
CA MET A 60 4.30 2.55 22.45
C MET A 60 5.80 2.78 22.24
N ALA A 61 6.36 3.88 22.77
CA ALA A 61 7.79 4.18 22.67
C ALA A 61 8.65 3.01 23.18
N GLY A 62 9.64 2.59 22.39
CA GLY A 62 10.54 1.47 22.74
C GLY A 62 9.91 0.08 22.70
N ARG A 63 8.65 -0.07 22.24
CA ARG A 63 7.93 -1.35 22.22
C ARG A 63 7.57 -1.78 20.81
N GLY A 64 7.70 -3.07 20.56
CA GLY A 64 7.26 -3.70 19.32
C GLY A 64 6.03 -4.57 19.53
N ILE A 65 5.52 -5.14 18.46
CA ILE A 65 4.37 -6.05 18.48
C ILE A 65 4.84 -7.37 17.88
N LEU A 66 4.50 -8.49 18.51
CA LEU A 66 4.70 -9.82 17.94
C LEU A 66 3.33 -10.44 17.69
N ILE A 67 3.03 -10.81 16.46
CA ILE A 67 1.87 -11.63 16.14
C ILE A 67 2.34 -13.09 15.99
N ALA A 68 1.96 -13.95 16.91
CA ALA A 68 2.39 -15.34 16.99
C ALA A 68 1.22 -16.30 16.77
N GLY A 69 1.41 -17.28 15.89
CA GLY A 69 0.43 -18.36 15.73
C GLY A 69 0.65 -19.18 14.47
N PRO A 70 -0.12 -20.27 14.28
CA PRO A 70 0.05 -21.18 13.16
C PRO A 70 0.00 -20.49 11.78
N PRO A 71 0.59 -21.09 10.72
CA PRO A 71 0.42 -20.61 9.35
C PRO A 71 -1.05 -20.48 8.97
N GLY A 72 -1.41 -19.45 8.21
CA GLY A 72 -2.78 -19.28 7.68
C GLY A 72 -3.80 -18.71 8.67
N THR A 73 -3.40 -18.27 9.87
CA THR A 73 -4.29 -17.71 10.92
C THR A 73 -4.51 -16.20 10.83
N GLY A 74 -4.10 -15.54 9.72
CA GLY A 74 -4.39 -14.12 9.50
C GLY A 74 -3.43 -13.12 10.16
N LYS A 75 -2.20 -13.50 10.51
CA LYS A 75 -1.21 -12.58 11.11
C LYS A 75 -0.98 -11.31 10.28
N THR A 76 -0.66 -11.47 8.99
CA THR A 76 -0.49 -10.37 8.03
C THR A 76 -1.77 -9.55 7.87
N ALA A 77 -2.93 -10.22 7.88
CA ALA A 77 -4.23 -9.55 7.79
C ALA A 77 -4.48 -8.60 8.97
N ILE A 78 -4.15 -9.03 10.19
CA ILE A 78 -4.24 -8.20 11.40
C ILE A 78 -3.26 -7.01 11.33
N ALA A 79 -2.03 -7.22 10.86
CA ALA A 79 -1.06 -6.14 10.70
C ALA A 79 -1.52 -5.07 9.70
N VAL A 80 -2.09 -5.49 8.56
CA VAL A 80 -2.71 -4.58 7.59
C VAL A 80 -3.88 -3.83 8.22
N ALA A 81 -4.74 -4.52 8.98
CA ALA A 81 -5.86 -3.89 9.68
C ALA A 81 -5.39 -2.84 10.70
N ILE A 82 -4.33 -3.12 11.47
CA ILE A 82 -3.71 -2.15 12.39
C ILE A 82 -3.29 -0.89 11.63
N SER A 83 -2.60 -1.05 10.49
CA SER A 83 -2.18 0.09 9.67
C SER A 83 -3.37 0.93 9.17
N LYS A 84 -4.43 0.28 8.69
CA LYS A 84 -5.66 0.99 8.24
C LYS A 84 -6.34 1.76 9.35
N GLU A 85 -6.37 1.22 10.57
CA GLU A 85 -6.94 1.88 11.75
C GLU A 85 -6.12 3.08 12.23
N LEU A 86 -4.80 3.06 12.00
CA LEU A 86 -3.95 4.19 12.33
C LEU A 86 -4.20 5.36 11.37
N GLY A 87 -4.44 5.11 10.08
CA GLY A 87 -4.81 6.14 9.10
C GLY A 87 -4.59 5.73 7.65
N LYS A 88 -5.23 6.45 6.72
CA LYS A 88 -5.16 6.16 5.27
C LYS A 88 -3.80 6.52 4.64
N ASP A 89 -3.13 7.55 5.16
CA ASP A 89 -1.87 8.09 4.62
C ASP A 89 -0.64 7.59 5.41
N ILE A 90 -0.78 6.48 6.12
CA ILE A 90 0.29 5.92 6.93
C ILE A 90 1.08 4.91 6.09
N PRO A 91 2.41 5.07 5.98
CA PRO A 91 3.24 4.09 5.27
C PRO A 91 3.11 2.71 5.90
N PHE A 92 2.85 1.70 5.06
CA PHE A 92 2.87 0.29 5.46
C PHE A 92 3.93 -0.42 4.63
N VAL A 93 4.96 -0.93 5.29
CA VAL A 93 6.04 -1.68 4.67
C VAL A 93 5.95 -3.12 5.15
N GLN A 94 5.72 -4.03 4.22
CA GLN A 94 5.76 -5.47 4.46
C GLN A 94 7.01 -6.05 3.83
N VAL A 95 7.80 -6.78 4.63
CA VAL A 95 8.97 -7.53 4.17
C VAL A 95 8.99 -8.92 4.80
N SER A 96 9.49 -9.92 4.08
CA SER A 96 9.95 -11.15 4.72
C SER A 96 11.33 -10.93 5.32
N ALA A 97 11.60 -11.52 6.49
CA ALA A 97 12.92 -11.52 7.11
C ALA A 97 14.03 -12.05 6.17
N SER A 98 13.71 -12.93 5.22
CA SER A 98 14.68 -13.41 4.23
C SER A 98 15.16 -12.32 3.26
N GLU A 99 14.37 -11.27 3.03
CA GLU A 99 14.72 -10.19 2.10
C GLU A 99 15.86 -9.30 2.60
N PHE A 100 16.18 -9.35 3.90
CA PHE A 100 17.35 -8.65 4.43
C PHE A 100 18.67 -9.28 4.00
N TYR A 101 18.65 -10.51 3.47
CA TYR A 101 19.85 -11.21 3.04
C TYR A 101 20.02 -11.04 1.52
N SER A 102 20.92 -10.14 1.12
CA SER A 102 21.26 -9.88 -0.28
C SER A 102 22.78 -9.99 -0.48
N ALA A 103 23.19 -10.33 -1.71
CA ALA A 103 24.59 -10.27 -2.12
C ALA A 103 25.05 -8.84 -2.44
N GLU A 104 24.12 -7.97 -2.83
CA GLU A 104 24.39 -6.61 -3.31
C GLU A 104 24.40 -5.57 -2.19
N MET A 105 23.66 -5.82 -1.11
CA MET A 105 23.44 -4.87 -0.03
C MET A 105 23.61 -5.55 1.33
N LYS A 106 24.26 -4.86 2.28
CA LYS A 106 24.39 -5.36 3.65
C LYS A 106 23.03 -5.51 4.30
N LYS A 107 22.86 -6.56 5.11
CA LYS A 107 21.60 -6.82 5.84
C LYS A 107 21.17 -5.69 6.77
N THR A 108 22.13 -5.00 7.40
CA THR A 108 21.86 -3.83 8.25
C THR A 108 21.36 -2.65 7.41
N GLU A 109 21.95 -2.43 6.25
CA GLU A 109 21.51 -1.40 5.30
C GLU A 109 20.11 -1.70 4.77
N ALA A 110 19.83 -2.96 4.42
CA ALA A 110 18.49 -3.40 4.04
C ALA A 110 17.43 -3.08 5.11
N LEU A 111 17.75 -3.38 6.37
CA LEU A 111 16.88 -3.08 7.50
C LEU A 111 16.70 -1.57 7.70
N ILE A 112 17.77 -0.76 7.63
CA ILE A 112 17.70 0.70 7.73
C ILE A 112 16.80 1.29 6.65
N GLN A 113 17.01 0.92 5.38
CA GLN A 113 16.18 1.41 4.29
C GLN A 113 14.72 1.03 4.49
N THR A 114 14.46 -0.19 4.93
CA THR A 114 13.11 -0.66 5.22
C THR A 114 12.44 0.13 6.34
N MET A 115 13.18 0.44 7.42
CA MET A 115 12.68 1.31 8.50
C MET A 115 12.40 2.73 8.00
N ARG A 116 13.29 3.31 7.19
CA ARG A 116 13.11 4.66 6.64
C ARG A 116 11.95 4.74 5.63
N LYS A 117 11.66 3.67 4.89
CA LYS A 117 10.44 3.53 4.07
C LYS A 117 9.16 3.50 4.92
N ALA A 118 9.26 3.06 6.17
CA ALA A 118 8.12 3.00 7.08
C ALA A 118 7.94 4.30 7.89
N ILE A 119 8.77 5.33 7.71
CA ILE A 119 8.61 6.63 8.39
C ILE A 119 8.15 7.66 7.38
N GLY A 120 6.95 8.19 7.56
CA GLY A 120 6.37 9.22 6.71
C GLY A 120 6.67 10.62 7.22
N VAL A 121 6.76 11.57 6.29
CA VAL A 121 6.83 13.01 6.52
C VAL A 121 5.65 13.62 5.78
N ARG A 122 4.65 14.07 6.54
CA ARG A 122 3.49 14.78 6.00
C ARG A 122 3.86 16.24 5.87
N ILE A 123 4.06 16.71 4.66
CA ILE A 123 4.44 18.09 4.38
C ILE A 123 3.20 18.86 3.98
N LYS A 124 3.02 20.03 4.61
CA LYS A 124 1.96 20.98 4.30
C LYS A 124 2.57 22.15 3.55
N GLU A 125 2.10 22.35 2.34
CA GLU A 125 2.61 23.38 1.45
C GLU A 125 1.46 24.27 0.99
N ARG A 126 1.57 25.58 1.23
CA ARG A 126 0.62 26.56 0.70
C ARG A 126 1.11 27.04 -0.64
N ARG A 127 0.27 26.87 -1.66
CA ARG A 127 0.56 27.37 -3.01
C ARG A 127 -0.55 28.29 -3.48
N VAL A 128 -0.18 29.31 -4.24
CA VAL A 128 -1.16 30.17 -4.89
C VAL A 128 -1.65 29.47 -6.15
N VAL A 129 -2.96 29.24 -6.23
CA VAL A 129 -3.61 28.59 -7.36
C VAL A 129 -4.63 29.52 -8.01
N LEU A 130 -4.85 29.33 -9.30
CA LEU A 130 -6.03 29.83 -10.00
C LEU A 130 -7.04 28.70 -10.09
N GLU A 131 -8.23 28.87 -9.52
CA GLU A 131 -9.28 27.86 -9.51
C GLU A 131 -10.62 28.48 -9.90
N GLY A 132 -11.31 27.87 -10.86
CA GLY A 132 -12.59 28.39 -11.33
C GLY A 132 -13.16 27.62 -12.52
N GLU A 133 -14.41 27.93 -12.83
CA GLU A 133 -15.08 27.50 -14.06
C GLU A 133 -14.49 28.25 -15.26
N VAL A 134 -14.10 27.52 -16.29
CA VAL A 134 -13.69 28.07 -17.58
C VAL A 134 -14.92 28.64 -18.26
N VAL A 135 -15.00 29.96 -18.37
CA VAL A 135 -16.11 30.67 -19.03
C VAL A 135 -15.70 31.31 -20.36
N GLY A 136 -14.41 31.26 -20.69
CA GLY A 136 -13.86 31.68 -21.98
C GLY A 136 -12.45 31.12 -22.14
N LEU A 137 -12.14 30.63 -23.33
CA LEU A 137 -10.84 30.05 -23.66
C LEU A 137 -10.57 30.24 -25.15
N ASP A 138 -9.73 31.21 -25.49
CA ASP A 138 -9.44 31.59 -26.86
C ASP A 138 -7.96 31.38 -27.18
N TYR A 139 -7.64 30.47 -28.10
CA TYR A 139 -6.27 30.15 -28.48
C TYR A 139 -5.76 31.07 -29.60
N ASN A 140 -4.56 31.60 -29.43
CA ASN A 140 -3.80 32.24 -30.50
C ASN A 140 -2.93 31.20 -31.21
N MET A 141 -3.40 30.73 -32.37
CA MET A 141 -2.77 29.63 -33.12
C MET A 141 -1.79 30.14 -34.17
N VAL A 142 -0.58 29.58 -34.18
CA VAL A 142 0.46 29.85 -35.18
C VAL A 142 0.85 28.56 -35.92
N PRO A 143 1.36 28.63 -37.16
CA PRO A 143 1.90 27.46 -37.85
C PRO A 143 3.06 26.84 -37.06
N ASN A 144 3.11 25.50 -36.99
CA ASN A 144 4.19 24.79 -36.33
C ASN A 144 5.51 24.97 -37.12
N PRO A 145 6.60 25.44 -36.49
CA PRO A 145 7.89 25.68 -37.15
C PRO A 145 8.48 24.46 -37.88
N TYR A 146 8.15 23.25 -37.43
CA TYR A 146 8.67 21.99 -37.97
C TYR A 146 7.69 21.28 -38.91
N ASN A 147 6.40 21.63 -38.84
CA ASN A 147 5.37 21.09 -39.73
C ASN A 147 4.33 22.16 -40.04
N PRO A 148 4.49 22.93 -41.13
CA PRO A 148 3.61 24.05 -41.47
C PRO A 148 2.12 23.68 -41.67
N THR A 149 1.80 22.40 -41.85
CA THR A 149 0.41 21.92 -41.96
C THR A 149 -0.30 21.80 -40.61
N GLN A 150 0.45 21.77 -39.50
CA GLN A 150 -0.09 21.76 -38.15
C GLN A 150 -0.03 23.16 -37.53
N LYS A 151 -1.04 23.49 -36.74
CA LYS A 151 -1.05 24.72 -35.93
C LYS A 151 -0.83 24.37 -34.46
N ILE A 152 -0.10 25.22 -33.75
CA ILE A 152 0.14 25.11 -32.31
C ILE A 152 -0.26 26.44 -31.63
N PRO A 153 -0.70 26.40 -30.36
CA PRO A 153 -1.03 27.62 -29.64
C PRO A 153 0.25 28.32 -29.19
N GLU A 154 0.46 29.54 -29.66
CA GLU A 154 1.51 30.45 -29.16
C GLU A 154 1.13 31.02 -27.79
N SER A 155 -0.15 31.27 -27.59
CA SER A 155 -0.74 31.74 -26.34
C SER A 155 -2.24 31.42 -26.29
N ALA A 156 -2.87 31.63 -25.13
CA ALA A 156 -4.32 31.58 -24.99
C ALA A 156 -4.82 32.68 -24.05
N THR A 157 -6.04 33.15 -24.28
CA THR A 157 -6.76 34.02 -23.34
C THR A 157 -7.74 33.15 -22.57
N LEU A 158 -7.47 32.96 -21.27
CA LEU A 158 -8.27 32.14 -20.38
C LEU A 158 -9.11 33.06 -19.48
N THR A 159 -10.42 32.81 -19.39
CA THR A 159 -11.29 33.48 -18.43
C THR A 159 -11.88 32.47 -17.47
N LEU A 160 -11.57 32.66 -16.18
CA LEU A 160 -12.06 31.85 -15.07
C LEU A 160 -13.12 32.62 -14.29
N ALA A 161 -14.14 31.90 -13.83
CA ALA A 161 -15.18 32.44 -12.96
C ALA A 161 -15.39 31.57 -11.72
N THR A 162 -15.59 32.23 -10.59
CA THR A 162 -16.11 31.64 -9.36
C THR A 162 -17.53 32.14 -9.11
N LYS A 163 -18.15 31.74 -8.00
CA LYS A 163 -19.42 32.32 -7.53
C LYS A 163 -19.29 33.81 -7.17
N SER A 164 -18.07 34.32 -6.98
CA SER A 164 -17.82 35.67 -6.44
C SER A 164 -17.13 36.61 -7.41
N GLU A 165 -16.31 36.11 -8.34
CA GLU A 165 -15.58 36.95 -9.29
C GLU A 165 -15.36 36.26 -10.64
N LYS A 166 -14.99 37.06 -11.64
CA LYS A 166 -14.57 36.59 -12.96
C LYS A 166 -13.28 37.32 -13.35
N ARG A 167 -12.26 36.58 -13.77
CA ARG A 167 -10.94 37.12 -14.13
C ARG A 167 -10.43 36.51 -15.43
N THR A 168 -9.79 37.33 -16.25
CA THR A 168 -9.18 36.92 -17.53
C THR A 168 -7.66 37.01 -17.44
N PHE A 169 -6.99 36.01 -18.00
CA PHE A 169 -5.55 35.81 -17.95
C PHE A 169 -5.00 35.56 -19.36
N SER A 170 -3.83 36.13 -19.64
CA SER A 170 -3.02 35.71 -20.79
C SER A 170 -2.15 34.52 -20.39
N VAL A 171 -2.17 33.49 -21.20
CA VAL A 171 -1.56 32.19 -20.94
C VAL A 171 -0.49 31.89 -21.98
N SER A 172 0.67 31.42 -21.53
CA SER A 172 1.79 31.07 -22.41
C SER A 172 1.49 29.85 -23.28
N GLY A 173 2.17 29.72 -24.43
CA GLY A 173 1.99 28.59 -25.35
C GLY A 173 2.17 27.21 -24.70
N ARG A 174 3.09 27.08 -23.73
CA ARG A 174 3.27 25.82 -22.97
C ARG A 174 2.01 25.41 -22.22
N LEU A 175 1.37 26.35 -21.53
CA LEU A 175 0.17 26.08 -20.74
C LEU A 175 -1.07 25.95 -21.64
N ALA A 176 -1.12 26.71 -22.73
CA ALA A 176 -2.16 26.57 -23.76
C ALA A 176 -2.11 25.19 -24.45
N LEU A 177 -0.91 24.67 -24.76
CA LEU A 177 -0.72 23.29 -25.24
C LEU A 177 -1.28 22.28 -24.23
N GLN A 178 -1.03 22.47 -22.94
CA GLN A 178 -1.55 21.59 -21.89
C GLN A 178 -3.08 21.59 -21.83
N PHE A 179 -3.73 22.75 -21.98
CA PHE A 179 -5.18 22.83 -22.07
C PHE A 179 -5.74 22.03 -23.25
N MET A 180 -5.12 22.14 -24.43
CA MET A 180 -5.55 21.37 -25.60
C MET A 180 -5.36 19.87 -25.40
N TYR A 181 -4.21 19.44 -24.89
CA TYR A 181 -3.92 18.01 -24.66
C TYR A 181 -4.84 17.40 -23.59
N GLN A 182 -5.22 18.17 -22.57
CA GLN A 182 -6.15 17.74 -21.53
C GLN A 182 -7.63 17.90 -21.94
N GLY A 183 -7.93 18.43 -23.13
CA GLY A 183 -9.30 18.65 -23.58
C GLY A 183 -10.08 19.62 -22.68
N ILE A 184 -9.43 20.69 -22.21
CA ILE A 184 -10.09 21.70 -21.39
C ILE A 184 -11.00 22.56 -22.26
N GLU A 185 -12.27 22.64 -21.85
CA GLU A 185 -13.32 23.36 -22.56
C GLU A 185 -14.08 24.35 -21.67
N VAL A 186 -14.87 25.22 -22.29
CA VAL A 186 -15.80 26.09 -21.57
C VAL A 186 -16.84 25.24 -20.82
N GLY A 187 -16.97 25.50 -19.53
CA GLY A 187 -17.80 24.71 -18.60
C GLY A 187 -17.00 23.74 -17.73
N ASP A 188 -15.71 23.53 -17.98
CA ASP A 188 -14.85 22.76 -17.09
C ASP A 188 -14.47 23.58 -15.86
N VAL A 189 -14.34 22.93 -14.71
CA VAL A 189 -13.72 23.53 -13.52
C VAL A 189 -12.28 23.04 -13.44
N ILE A 190 -11.35 23.99 -13.45
CA ILE A 190 -9.91 23.69 -13.46
C ILE A 190 -9.20 24.35 -12.29
N MET A 191 -8.04 23.80 -11.95
CA MET A 191 -7.09 24.37 -11.02
C MET A 191 -5.71 24.46 -11.68
N ILE A 192 -5.07 25.62 -11.58
CA ILE A 192 -3.75 25.89 -12.12
C ILE A 192 -2.85 26.34 -10.97
N ASP A 193 -1.77 25.59 -10.73
CA ASP A 193 -0.71 26.00 -9.81
C ASP A 193 0.12 27.12 -10.47
N LYS A 194 0.18 28.31 -9.85
CA LYS A 194 0.86 29.47 -10.44
C LYS A 194 2.39 29.31 -10.51
N GLU A 195 2.98 28.51 -9.62
CA GLU A 195 4.42 28.33 -9.57
C GLU A 195 4.88 27.28 -10.57
N THR A 196 4.19 26.13 -10.59
CA THR A 196 4.59 25.00 -11.46
C THR A 196 3.98 25.09 -12.86
N GLY A 197 2.85 25.80 -13.00
CA GLY A 197 2.03 25.80 -14.21
C GLY A 197 1.25 24.50 -14.42
N ARG A 198 1.16 23.63 -13.40
CA ARG A 198 0.42 22.37 -13.52
C ARG A 198 -1.09 22.63 -13.55
N VAL A 199 -1.76 22.08 -14.56
CA VAL A 199 -3.22 22.13 -14.73
C VAL A 199 -3.86 20.82 -14.31
N VAL A 200 -4.95 20.91 -13.55
CA VAL A 200 -5.81 19.78 -13.15
C VAL A 200 -7.26 20.12 -13.51
N LYS A 201 -7.90 19.26 -14.33
CA LYS A 201 -9.35 19.28 -14.56
C LYS A 201 -10.03 18.63 -13.36
N LEU A 202 -10.82 19.40 -12.62
CA LEU A 202 -11.54 18.91 -11.43
C LEU A 202 -12.86 18.24 -11.82
N GLY A 203 -13.45 18.65 -12.95
CA GLY A 203 -14.71 18.10 -13.45
C GLY A 203 -15.45 19.11 -14.31
N ARG A 204 -16.70 18.80 -14.64
CA ARG A 204 -17.59 19.69 -15.40
C ARG A 204 -18.53 20.44 -14.46
N SER A 205 -18.76 21.72 -14.72
CA SER A 205 -19.63 22.54 -13.86
C SER A 205 -21.08 22.07 -13.91
N GLU A 206 -21.79 22.15 -12.78
CA GLU A 206 -23.23 21.85 -12.72
C GLU A 206 -24.06 22.69 -13.72
N LYS A 207 -23.61 23.91 -14.02
CA LYS A 207 -24.27 24.82 -14.97
C LYS A 207 -24.13 24.31 -16.41
N ALA A 208 -22.97 23.75 -16.75
CA ALA A 208 -22.67 23.25 -18.08
C ALA A 208 -23.23 21.84 -18.30
N SER A 209 -23.24 20.98 -17.27
CA SER A 209 -23.77 19.61 -17.34
C SER A 209 -25.28 19.56 -17.63
N LYS A 210 -26.06 20.59 -17.25
CA LYS A 210 -27.51 20.67 -17.56
C LYS A 210 -27.85 20.90 -19.04
N LYS A 211 -26.87 21.16 -19.92
CA LYS A 211 -27.11 21.57 -21.32
C LYS A 211 -26.79 20.51 -22.39
N TYR A 212 -26.00 19.48 -22.09
CA TYR A 212 -25.61 18.45 -23.07
C TYR A 212 -25.45 17.06 -22.39
N ASP A 213 -25.91 16.03 -23.10
CA ASP A 213 -26.18 14.64 -22.67
C ASP A 213 -24.96 13.79 -22.23
N ILE A 214 -25.29 12.71 -21.49
CA ILE A 214 -24.68 11.35 -21.51
C ILE A 214 -23.14 11.28 -21.57
N GLY A 215 -22.47 11.54 -20.45
CA GLY A 215 -21.04 11.27 -20.29
C GLY A 215 -20.66 11.14 -18.82
N GLY A 216 -19.82 10.16 -18.47
CA GLY A 216 -19.38 9.88 -17.10
C GLY A 216 -18.36 10.88 -16.53
N GLU A 217 -18.40 12.15 -16.95
CA GLU A 217 -17.54 13.19 -16.37
C GLU A 217 -18.06 13.59 -14.97
N GLU A 218 -17.15 13.73 -14.02
CA GLU A 218 -17.48 14.10 -12.64
C GLU A 218 -18.05 15.53 -12.60
N VAL A 219 -19.28 15.66 -12.09
CA VAL A 219 -19.94 16.96 -11.96
C VAL A 219 -19.47 17.63 -10.69
N VAL A 220 -18.98 18.85 -10.81
CA VAL A 220 -18.42 19.63 -9.69
C VAL A 220 -19.08 21.00 -9.57
N GLU A 221 -19.20 21.47 -8.32
CA GLU A 221 -19.71 22.81 -8.07
C GLU A 221 -18.73 23.89 -8.53
N VAL A 222 -19.27 25.03 -8.97
CA VAL A 222 -18.47 26.21 -9.25
C VAL A 222 -17.84 26.71 -7.93
N PRO A 223 -16.51 26.89 -7.86
CA PRO A 223 -15.85 27.33 -6.63
C PRO A 223 -16.36 28.68 -6.13
N SER A 224 -16.36 28.89 -4.81
CA SER A 224 -16.62 30.19 -4.19
C SER A 224 -15.32 30.96 -3.89
N GLY A 225 -15.43 32.26 -3.63
CA GLY A 225 -14.30 33.12 -3.30
C GLY A 225 -13.56 33.64 -4.52
N SER A 226 -12.33 34.12 -4.34
CA SER A 226 -11.49 34.60 -5.45
C SER A 226 -11.03 33.45 -6.36
N VAL A 227 -10.88 33.73 -7.65
CA VAL A 227 -10.25 32.86 -8.65
C VAL A 227 -8.81 32.57 -8.23
N GLU A 228 -8.09 33.59 -7.79
CA GLU A 228 -6.75 33.44 -7.24
C GLU A 228 -6.83 33.31 -5.73
N LYS A 229 -6.38 32.17 -5.21
CA LYS A 229 -6.43 31.87 -3.78
C LYS A 229 -5.27 30.99 -3.36
N GLU A 230 -4.89 31.08 -2.09
CA GLU A 230 -3.97 30.13 -1.48
C GLU A 230 -4.70 28.82 -1.16
N LYS A 231 -4.09 27.70 -1.54
CA LYS A 231 -4.57 26.37 -1.23
C LYS A 231 -3.48 25.59 -0.53
N GLU A 232 -3.84 24.93 0.56
CA GLU A 232 -2.94 24.05 1.29
C GLU A 232 -2.96 22.66 0.65
N PHE A 233 -1.80 22.19 0.23
CA PHE A 233 -1.56 20.84 -0.26
C PHE A 233 -0.88 20.05 0.85
N THR A 234 -1.39 18.86 1.11
CA THR A 234 -0.76 17.90 2.01
C THR A 234 -0.28 16.71 1.22
N TYR A 235 0.99 16.37 1.34
CA TYR A 235 1.58 15.18 0.73
C TYR A 235 2.40 14.42 1.76
N VAL A 236 2.41 13.10 1.65
CA VAL A 236 3.21 12.23 2.50
C VAL A 236 4.32 11.62 1.64
N VAL A 237 5.56 11.84 2.06
CA VAL A 237 6.78 11.22 1.50
C VAL A 237 7.48 10.44 2.60
N THR A 238 8.20 9.37 2.27
CA THR A 238 8.95 8.63 3.28
C THR A 238 10.33 9.27 3.50
N LEU A 239 10.96 9.00 4.64
CA LEU A 239 12.36 9.42 4.86
C LEU A 239 13.29 8.83 3.79
N HIS A 240 13.02 7.60 3.36
CA HIS A 240 13.78 6.98 2.28
C HIS A 240 13.62 7.70 0.93
N ASP A 241 12.41 8.16 0.59
CA ASP A 241 12.20 8.95 -0.64
C ASP A 241 13.01 10.26 -0.61
N LEU A 242 13.09 10.90 0.56
CA LEU A 242 13.90 12.10 0.77
C LEU A 242 15.40 11.80 0.68
N ASP A 243 15.85 10.67 1.23
CA ASP A 243 17.23 10.23 1.10
C ASP A 243 17.62 10.02 -0.36
N GLU A 244 16.82 9.26 -1.12
CA GLU A 244 17.07 9.02 -2.54
C GLU A 244 17.11 10.33 -3.34
N ALA A 245 16.16 11.24 -3.08
CA ALA A 245 16.09 12.52 -3.76
C ALA A 245 17.32 13.41 -3.47
N ASN A 246 17.92 13.31 -2.28
CA ASN A 246 19.14 14.03 -1.93
C ASN A 246 20.40 13.35 -2.47
N ALA A 247 20.45 12.01 -2.46
CA ALA A 247 21.55 11.23 -3.03
C ALA A 247 21.69 11.47 -4.54
N ARG A 248 20.57 11.46 -5.28
CA ARG A 248 20.55 11.74 -6.73
C ARG A 248 21.01 13.16 -7.07
N ARG A 249 20.71 14.14 -6.22
CA ARG A 249 21.12 15.55 -6.45
C ARG A 249 22.62 15.78 -6.32
N ARG A 250 23.33 14.99 -5.51
CA ARG A 250 24.79 15.14 -5.32
C ARG A 250 25.63 14.45 -6.38
N SER A 251 25.09 13.49 -7.15
CA SER A 251 25.88 12.68 -8.08
C SER A 251 25.36 12.77 -9.52
N ILE A 252 25.97 13.64 -10.35
CA ILE A 252 25.72 13.68 -11.81
C ILE A 252 26.06 12.33 -12.47
N PHE A 253 26.97 11.56 -11.86
CA PHE A 253 27.40 10.24 -12.35
C PHE A 253 26.40 9.11 -12.06
N SER A 254 25.39 9.30 -11.19
CA SER A 254 24.40 8.27 -10.87
C SER A 254 23.37 8.04 -11.99
N LEU A 255 23.30 8.92 -13.00
CA LEU A 255 22.46 8.73 -14.18
C LEU A 255 22.95 7.58 -15.09
N PHE A 256 24.18 7.10 -14.88
CA PHE A 256 24.83 6.10 -15.73
C PHE A 256 24.95 4.70 -15.09
N SER A 257 24.54 4.50 -13.82
CA SER A 257 24.54 3.18 -13.17
C SER A 257 23.15 2.82 -12.63
N GLY A 258 22.55 1.75 -13.16
CA GLY A 258 21.18 1.31 -12.85
C GLY A 258 21.01 0.51 -11.56
N GLU A 259 21.84 0.71 -10.54
CA GLU A 259 21.77 -0.06 -9.29
C GLU A 259 21.48 0.83 -8.08
N SER A 260 20.56 0.39 -7.23
CA SER A 260 20.29 1.01 -5.93
C SER A 260 21.52 0.86 -5.05
N ARG A 261 22.31 1.93 -4.91
CA ARG A 261 23.46 1.96 -4.00
C ARG A 261 23.04 2.20 -2.56
N GLU A 262 23.82 1.66 -1.62
CA GLU A 262 23.75 2.00 -0.19
C GLU A 262 23.77 3.53 -0.04
N ILE A 263 22.85 4.07 0.77
CA ILE A 263 22.78 5.51 1.00
C ILE A 263 23.74 5.86 2.13
N ASP A 264 24.61 6.83 1.88
CA ASP A 264 25.59 7.29 2.86
C ASP A 264 24.91 7.88 4.11
N ASN A 265 25.50 7.64 5.28
CA ASN A 265 24.96 8.15 6.55
C ASN A 265 24.97 9.69 6.60
N GLU A 266 25.93 10.37 5.98
CA GLU A 266 25.95 11.84 5.91
C GLU A 266 24.70 12.40 5.20
N ILE A 267 24.19 11.67 4.20
CA ILE A 267 22.96 12.06 3.49
C ILE A 267 21.76 11.91 4.41
N ARG A 268 21.68 10.81 5.16
CA ARG A 268 20.59 10.53 6.11
C ARG A 268 20.56 11.56 7.23
N GLU A 269 21.71 11.87 7.81
CA GLU A 269 21.83 12.89 8.85
C GLU A 269 21.36 14.26 8.34
N ALA A 270 21.77 14.64 7.13
CA ALA A 270 21.32 15.89 6.51
C ALA A 270 19.80 15.92 6.24
N VAL A 271 19.21 14.78 5.84
CA VAL A 271 17.76 14.63 5.67
C VAL A 271 17.04 14.73 7.01
N ASP A 272 17.55 14.06 8.04
CA ASP A 272 16.96 14.06 9.38
C ASP A 272 16.97 15.48 9.98
N GLU A 273 18.06 16.23 9.82
CA GLU A 273 18.13 17.66 10.21
C GLU A 273 17.18 18.55 9.40
N GLN A 274 17.02 18.28 8.10
CA GLN A 274 16.07 19.00 7.26
C GLN A 274 14.62 18.75 7.70
N VAL A 275 14.25 17.49 7.94
CA VAL A 275 12.91 17.11 8.39
C VAL A 275 12.62 17.68 9.76
N LYS A 276 13.58 17.62 10.69
CA LYS A 276 13.46 18.23 12.02
C LYS A 276 13.14 19.72 11.93
N ARG A 277 13.85 20.49 11.10
CA ARG A 277 13.54 21.90 10.87
C ARG A 277 12.14 22.12 10.32
N TRP A 278 11.69 21.32 9.35
CA TRP A 278 10.33 21.44 8.81
C TRP A 278 9.26 21.16 9.87
N VAL A 279 9.50 20.23 10.79
CA VAL A 279 8.60 19.94 11.92
C VAL A 279 8.59 21.11 12.91
N GLU A 280 9.76 21.65 13.28
CA GLU A 280 9.88 22.81 14.18
C GLU A 280 9.22 24.07 13.59
N GLU A 281 9.31 24.27 12.27
CA GLU A 281 8.64 25.36 11.55
C GLU A 281 7.12 25.14 11.36
N GLY A 282 6.58 23.97 11.74
CA GLY A 282 5.17 23.60 11.54
C GLY A 282 4.80 23.35 10.06
N ARG A 283 5.79 23.16 9.19
CA ARG A 283 5.62 22.87 7.76
C ARG A 283 5.48 21.38 7.46
N ALA A 284 5.90 20.54 8.39
CA ALA A 284 5.77 19.09 8.28
C ALA A 284 5.38 18.45 9.62
N GLU A 285 4.87 17.24 9.54
CA GLU A 285 4.56 16.36 10.67
C GLU A 285 5.16 14.98 10.39
N LEU A 286 5.85 14.41 11.38
CA LEU A 286 6.30 13.02 11.29
C LEU A 286 5.11 12.08 11.48
N VAL A 287 4.98 11.13 10.57
CA VAL A 287 3.94 10.11 10.58
C VAL A 287 4.63 8.75 10.77
N PRO A 288 4.63 8.19 11.99
CA PRO A 288 5.18 6.87 12.22
C PRO A 288 4.32 5.85 11.47
N GLY A 289 4.89 5.22 10.46
CA GLY A 289 4.27 4.13 9.73
C GLY A 289 4.44 2.78 10.42
N VAL A 290 4.07 1.74 9.71
CA VAL A 290 4.11 0.36 10.19
C VAL A 290 5.11 -0.42 9.36
N LEU A 291 6.08 -1.03 10.05
CA LEU A 291 7.00 -2.02 9.50
C LEU A 291 6.56 -3.41 9.93
N PHE A 292 6.03 -4.19 9.00
CA PHE A 292 5.68 -5.58 9.21
C PHE A 292 6.78 -6.52 8.67
N ILE A 293 7.38 -7.32 9.56
CA ILE A 293 8.41 -8.31 9.21
C ILE A 293 7.82 -9.71 9.40
N ASP A 294 7.58 -10.40 8.30
CA ASP A 294 7.14 -11.80 8.31
C ASP A 294 8.32 -12.76 8.51
N GLU A 295 8.01 -13.98 8.98
CA GLU A 295 8.99 -15.05 9.18
C GLU A 295 10.20 -14.62 10.04
N THR A 296 9.96 -13.85 11.10
CA THR A 296 11.00 -13.23 11.95
C THR A 296 12.06 -14.22 12.47
N HIS A 297 11.70 -15.50 12.63
CA HIS A 297 12.62 -16.57 13.01
C HIS A 297 13.78 -16.81 12.01
N LEU A 298 13.73 -16.22 10.82
CA LEU A 298 14.80 -16.26 9.83
C LEU A 298 15.87 -15.17 10.04
N MET A 299 15.60 -14.17 10.88
CA MET A 299 16.58 -13.15 11.27
C MET A 299 17.66 -13.76 12.17
N ASP A 300 18.87 -13.21 12.06
CA ASP A 300 20.00 -13.54 12.94
C ASP A 300 20.16 -12.56 14.10
N ILE A 301 21.03 -12.92 15.04
CA ILE A 301 21.32 -12.14 16.24
C ILE A 301 21.79 -10.70 15.95
N GLU A 302 22.48 -10.46 14.83
CA GLU A 302 22.95 -9.13 14.47
C GLU A 302 21.80 -8.22 14.04
N LEU A 303 20.86 -8.75 13.23
CA LEU A 303 19.65 -8.02 12.85
C LEU A 303 18.76 -7.73 14.06
N PHE A 304 18.60 -8.69 14.98
CA PHE A 304 17.87 -8.46 16.22
C PHE A 304 18.52 -7.39 17.09
N SER A 305 19.85 -7.42 17.23
CA SER A 305 20.59 -6.40 18.00
C SER A 305 20.45 -5.01 17.39
N PHE A 306 20.53 -4.92 16.06
CA PHE A 306 20.32 -3.65 15.34
C PHE A 306 18.90 -3.12 15.54
N MET A 307 17.89 -3.99 15.38
CA MET A 307 16.49 -3.62 15.57
C MET A 307 16.21 -3.18 17.01
N ASN A 308 16.78 -3.85 18.00
CA ASN A 308 16.60 -3.51 19.41
C ASN A 308 17.07 -2.07 19.71
N ARG A 309 18.23 -1.68 19.16
CA ARG A 309 18.72 -0.29 19.21
C ARG A 309 17.85 0.67 18.43
N ALA A 310 17.40 0.27 17.24
CA ALA A 310 16.59 1.15 16.38
C ALA A 310 15.20 1.44 16.98
N MET A 311 14.63 0.50 17.75
CA MET A 311 13.38 0.68 18.49
C MET A 311 13.45 1.74 19.60
N GLU A 312 14.65 2.10 20.07
CA GLU A 312 14.85 3.14 21.08
C GLU A 312 14.77 4.56 20.49
N SER A 313 14.82 4.69 19.17
CA SER A 313 14.67 5.98 18.49
C SER A 313 13.25 6.51 18.61
N GLU A 314 13.10 7.81 18.91
CA GLU A 314 11.80 8.50 18.91
C GLU A 314 11.12 8.46 17.53
N MET A 315 11.92 8.37 16.46
CA MET A 315 11.43 8.30 15.07
C MET A 315 11.20 6.86 14.59
N ALA A 316 11.31 5.86 15.45
CA ALA A 316 11.13 4.47 15.04
C ALA A 316 9.70 4.23 14.52
N PRO A 317 9.53 3.52 13.39
CA PRO A 317 8.21 3.10 12.94
C PRO A 317 7.65 2.06 13.93
N ILE A 318 6.35 1.82 13.85
CA ILE A 318 5.70 0.75 14.60
C ILE A 318 6.15 -0.59 14.01
N ILE A 319 6.94 -1.35 14.78
CA ILE A 319 7.47 -2.63 14.33
C ILE A 319 6.50 -3.75 14.73
N ILE A 320 6.02 -4.50 13.73
CA ILE A 320 5.21 -5.70 13.90
C ILE A 320 5.99 -6.89 13.35
N LEU A 321 6.34 -7.82 14.23
CA LEU A 321 6.99 -9.08 13.90
C LEU A 321 5.93 -10.17 13.78
N ALA A 322 6.10 -11.10 12.84
CA ALA A 322 5.26 -12.28 12.75
C ALA A 322 6.07 -13.58 12.83
N SER A 323 5.62 -14.48 13.69
CA SER A 323 6.22 -15.81 13.81
C SER A 323 5.17 -16.90 13.72
N ASN A 324 5.53 -17.95 12.98
CA ASN A 324 4.81 -19.21 12.88
C ASN A 324 5.52 -20.36 13.61
N ARG A 325 6.62 -20.07 14.32
CA ARG A 325 7.39 -21.06 15.08
C ARG A 325 7.17 -20.90 16.59
N GLY A 326 7.14 -22.04 17.28
CA GLY A 326 7.26 -22.14 18.73
C GLY A 326 8.72 -21.89 19.14
N PHE A 327 9.40 -22.88 19.70
CA PHE A 327 10.84 -22.76 19.97
C PHE A 327 11.66 -22.92 18.69
N ALA A 328 12.64 -22.04 18.48
CA ALA A 328 13.56 -22.12 17.35
C ALA A 328 14.95 -21.63 17.75
N LYS A 329 15.98 -22.13 17.06
CA LYS A 329 17.37 -21.67 17.20
C LYS A 329 17.49 -20.24 16.68
N ILE A 330 18.05 -19.33 17.47
CA ILE A 330 18.39 -17.98 17.01
C ILE A 330 19.57 -18.10 16.05
N ARG A 331 19.38 -17.69 14.79
CA ARG A 331 20.41 -17.81 13.76
C ARG A 331 21.67 -17.03 14.14
N GLY A 332 22.82 -17.63 13.89
CA GLY A 332 24.13 -17.12 14.30
C GLY A 332 24.54 -17.47 15.74
N THR A 333 23.71 -18.20 16.50
CA THR A 333 24.01 -18.63 17.87
C THR A 333 23.60 -20.10 18.08
N ASP A 334 23.97 -20.70 19.20
CA ASP A 334 23.49 -22.03 19.64
C ASP A 334 22.27 -21.98 20.56
N VAL A 335 21.71 -20.79 20.79
CA VAL A 335 20.60 -20.58 21.72
C VAL A 335 19.27 -20.90 21.04
N VAL A 336 18.43 -21.70 21.71
CA VAL A 336 17.04 -21.94 21.34
C VAL A 336 16.15 -21.06 22.21
N ALA A 337 15.29 -20.27 21.57
CA ALA A 337 14.40 -19.33 22.25
C ALA A 337 12.97 -19.40 21.69
N PRO A 338 11.96 -18.92 22.44
CA PRO A 338 10.61 -18.73 21.91
C PRO A 338 10.66 -17.88 20.64
N HIS A 339 9.97 -18.33 19.61
CA HIS A 339 9.86 -17.71 18.29
C HIS A 339 11.18 -17.55 17.52
N GLY A 340 12.30 -18.05 18.06
CA GLY A 340 13.64 -17.78 17.53
C GLY A 340 14.08 -16.33 17.75
N ILE A 341 13.52 -15.65 18.77
CA ILE A 341 13.80 -14.25 19.10
C ILE A 341 14.60 -14.19 20.41
N PRO A 342 15.65 -13.35 20.51
CA PRO A 342 16.34 -13.09 21.78
C PRO A 342 15.39 -12.63 22.90
N LEU A 343 15.61 -13.12 24.12
CA LEU A 343 14.70 -12.86 25.25
C LEU A 343 14.61 -11.37 25.61
N ASP A 344 15.72 -10.64 25.52
CA ASP A 344 15.80 -9.19 25.77
C ASP A 344 14.94 -8.38 24.79
N LEU A 345 14.87 -8.80 23.54
CA LEU A 345 13.96 -8.21 22.56
C LEU A 345 12.53 -8.66 22.82
N LEU A 346 12.30 -9.94 23.11
CA LEU A 346 10.97 -10.50 23.35
C LEU A 346 10.25 -9.80 24.52
N ASP A 347 10.98 -9.43 25.59
CA ASP A 347 10.46 -8.68 26.74
C ASP A 347 9.98 -7.26 26.36
N ARG A 348 10.43 -6.72 25.22
CA ARG A 348 9.99 -5.42 24.66
C ARG A 348 8.81 -5.55 23.70
N LEU A 349 8.30 -6.76 23.45
CA LEU A 349 7.21 -7.00 22.50
C LEU A 349 5.87 -7.25 23.23
N LEU A 350 4.82 -6.60 22.73
CA LEU A 350 3.45 -7.00 23.05
C LEU A 350 3.06 -8.17 22.14
N ILE A 351 2.77 -9.33 22.73
CA ILE A 351 2.48 -10.56 21.97
C ILE A 351 0.97 -10.72 21.77
N ILE A 352 0.53 -10.67 20.51
CA ILE A 352 -0.80 -11.06 20.07
C ILE A 352 -0.74 -12.50 19.57
N THR A 353 -1.60 -13.37 20.11
CA THR A 353 -1.71 -14.76 19.63
C THR A 353 -2.88 -14.92 18.66
N THR A 354 -2.70 -15.76 17.64
CA THR A 354 -3.76 -16.15 16.71
C THR A 354 -4.03 -17.66 16.81
N GLU A 355 -5.29 -18.04 16.64
CA GLU A 355 -5.76 -19.42 16.77
C GLU A 355 -6.16 -19.98 15.38
N PRO A 356 -6.19 -21.31 15.16
CA PRO A 356 -6.78 -21.89 13.95
C PRO A 356 -8.26 -21.49 13.80
N TYR A 357 -8.68 -21.24 12.56
CA TYR A 357 -10.07 -20.92 12.26
C TYR A 357 -10.99 -22.14 12.43
N ASN A 358 -12.20 -21.90 12.91
CA ASN A 358 -13.25 -22.93 12.91
C ASN A 358 -13.91 -23.06 11.54
N GLU A 359 -14.72 -24.11 11.34
CA GLU A 359 -15.39 -24.40 10.07
C GLU A 359 -16.22 -23.23 9.53
N LYS A 360 -17.02 -22.57 10.39
CA LYS A 360 -17.87 -21.44 10.00
C LYS A 360 -17.03 -20.24 9.55
N GLU A 361 -15.90 -20.00 10.23
CA GLU A 361 -14.97 -18.94 9.86
C GLU A 361 -14.27 -19.26 8.52
N ILE A 362 -13.89 -20.52 8.30
CA ILE A 362 -13.29 -20.97 7.03
C ILE A 362 -14.27 -20.76 5.88
N GLU A 363 -15.54 -21.20 6.03
CA GLU A 363 -16.58 -21.01 5.02
C GLU A 363 -16.76 -19.52 4.68
N ALA A 364 -16.88 -18.67 5.71
CA ALA A 364 -17.05 -17.23 5.53
C ALA A 364 -15.84 -16.59 4.84
N ILE A 365 -14.62 -16.99 5.18
CA ILE A 365 -13.41 -16.49 4.52
C ILE A 365 -13.39 -16.91 3.05
N ILE A 366 -13.67 -18.18 2.72
CA ILE A 366 -13.70 -18.66 1.33
C ILE A 366 -14.74 -17.87 0.52
N ARG A 367 -15.92 -17.61 1.09
CA ARG A 367 -16.98 -16.81 0.46
C ARG A 367 -16.53 -15.38 0.16
N ILE A 368 -15.88 -14.72 1.12
CA ILE A 368 -15.33 -13.37 0.94
C ILE A 368 -14.27 -13.36 -0.17
N ARG A 369 -13.37 -14.35 -0.19
CA ARG A 369 -12.34 -14.47 -1.23
C ARG A 369 -12.89 -14.72 -2.62
N ALA A 370 -13.88 -15.58 -2.75
CA ALA A 370 -14.52 -15.81 -4.04
C ALA A 370 -15.17 -14.52 -4.56
N SER A 371 -15.86 -13.77 -3.68
CA SER A 371 -16.45 -12.48 -4.04
C SER A 371 -15.41 -11.44 -4.47
N GLU A 372 -14.26 -11.35 -3.79
CA GLU A 372 -13.15 -10.45 -4.19
C GLU A 372 -12.60 -10.77 -5.58
N MET A 373 -12.54 -12.07 -5.90
CA MET A 373 -12.07 -12.53 -7.20
C MET A 373 -13.12 -12.37 -8.30
N GLY A 374 -14.35 -11.93 -7.96
CA GLY A 374 -15.48 -11.87 -8.90
C GLY A 374 -15.95 -13.25 -9.35
N VAL A 375 -15.80 -14.27 -8.50
CA VAL A 375 -16.11 -15.67 -8.79
C VAL A 375 -17.36 -16.11 -8.04
N GLU A 376 -18.33 -16.68 -8.76
CA GLU A 376 -19.52 -17.26 -8.15
C GLU A 376 -19.30 -18.74 -7.77
N LEU A 377 -19.67 -19.09 -6.54
CA LEU A 377 -19.64 -20.47 -6.03
C LEU A 377 -21.04 -21.06 -5.93
N SER A 378 -21.20 -22.33 -6.27
CA SER A 378 -22.36 -23.12 -5.80
C SER A 378 -22.24 -23.43 -4.30
N ASP A 379 -23.38 -23.61 -3.63
CA ASP A 379 -23.38 -23.93 -2.19
C ASP A 379 -22.72 -25.28 -1.90
N ASP A 380 -22.79 -26.23 -2.82
CA ASP A 380 -22.09 -27.50 -2.71
C ASP A 380 -20.58 -27.33 -2.91
N ALA A 381 -20.14 -26.51 -3.87
CA ALA A 381 -18.72 -26.21 -4.06
C ALA A 381 -18.12 -25.50 -2.84
N LEU A 382 -18.85 -24.54 -2.24
CA LEU A 382 -18.42 -23.86 -1.03
C LEU A 382 -18.29 -24.83 0.15
N ARG A 383 -19.26 -25.74 0.34
CA ARG A 383 -19.16 -26.80 1.34
C ARG A 383 -17.94 -27.68 1.11
N LYS A 384 -17.70 -28.12 -0.12
CA LYS A 384 -16.52 -28.94 -0.47
C LYS A 384 -15.21 -28.22 -0.19
N LEU A 385 -15.08 -26.95 -0.56
CA LEU A 385 -13.89 -26.14 -0.27
C LEU A 385 -13.70 -25.97 1.24
N THR A 386 -14.78 -25.80 2.00
CA THR A 386 -14.74 -25.69 3.47
C THR A 386 -14.25 -26.98 4.10
N GLU A 387 -14.76 -28.14 3.66
CA GLU A 387 -14.27 -29.47 4.10
C GLU A 387 -12.77 -29.64 3.84
N LEU A 388 -12.30 -29.28 2.64
CA LEU A 388 -10.88 -29.30 2.29
C LEU A 388 -10.06 -28.34 3.15
N GLY A 389 -10.62 -27.18 3.49
CA GLY A 389 -10.02 -26.18 4.36
C GLY A 389 -9.83 -26.67 5.80
N VAL A 390 -10.85 -27.34 6.36
CA VAL A 390 -10.82 -27.97 7.68
C VAL A 390 -9.85 -29.15 7.70
N LYS A 391 -9.88 -29.99 6.66
CA LYS A 391 -9.06 -31.21 6.57
C LYS A 391 -7.58 -30.92 6.38
N PHE A 392 -7.24 -29.92 5.56
CA PHE A 392 -5.85 -29.63 5.18
C PHE A 392 -5.40 -28.26 5.66
N SER A 393 -5.88 -27.19 5.02
CA SER A 393 -5.65 -25.82 5.47
C SER A 393 -6.53 -24.82 4.71
N LEU A 394 -6.86 -23.69 5.35
CA LEU A 394 -7.51 -22.56 4.70
C LEU A 394 -6.73 -22.07 3.47
N ARG A 395 -5.39 -22.02 3.56
CA ARG A 395 -4.52 -21.59 2.44
C ARG A 395 -4.74 -22.47 1.21
N TYR A 396 -4.75 -23.79 1.40
CA TYR A 396 -4.99 -24.75 0.34
C TYR A 396 -6.39 -24.57 -0.30
N ALA A 397 -7.44 -24.50 0.53
CA ALA A 397 -8.80 -24.28 0.03
C ALA A 397 -8.94 -22.99 -0.79
N VAL A 398 -8.35 -21.88 -0.32
CA VAL A 398 -8.36 -20.60 -1.06
C VAL A 398 -7.55 -20.69 -2.35
N GLN A 399 -6.40 -21.39 -2.36
CA GLN A 399 -5.60 -21.59 -3.57
C GLN A 399 -6.34 -22.37 -4.65
N LEU A 400 -7.26 -23.28 -4.27
CA LEU A 400 -8.07 -24.05 -5.22
C LEU A 400 -9.13 -23.21 -5.96
N LEU A 401 -9.49 -22.02 -5.47
CA LEU A 401 -10.48 -21.16 -6.13
C LEU A 401 -10.07 -20.79 -7.56
N ALA A 402 -8.81 -20.44 -7.78
CA ALA A 402 -8.30 -20.06 -9.09
C ALA A 402 -8.36 -21.22 -10.12
N PRO A 403 -7.76 -22.40 -9.87
CA PRO A 403 -7.86 -23.52 -10.81
C PRO A 403 -9.30 -24.02 -10.96
N ALA A 404 -10.11 -24.03 -9.90
CA ALA A 404 -11.53 -24.39 -10.01
C ALA A 404 -12.31 -23.41 -10.91
N ASN A 405 -11.99 -22.11 -10.87
CA ASN A 405 -12.57 -21.12 -11.77
C ASN A 405 -12.19 -21.39 -13.23
N GLU A 406 -10.95 -21.79 -13.50
CA GLU A 406 -10.53 -22.14 -14.86
C GLU A 406 -11.25 -23.40 -15.37
N PHE A 407 -11.50 -24.39 -14.52
CA PHE A 407 -12.31 -25.56 -14.89
C PHE A 407 -13.78 -25.20 -15.13
N ALA A 408 -14.34 -24.27 -14.34
CA ALA A 408 -15.69 -23.79 -14.56
C ALA A 408 -15.83 -23.12 -15.94
N LYS A 409 -14.86 -22.27 -16.31
CA LYS A 409 -14.80 -21.63 -17.63
C LYS A 409 -14.69 -22.66 -18.75
N LEU A 410 -13.90 -23.72 -18.57
CA LEU A 410 -13.78 -24.80 -19.56
C LEU A 410 -15.08 -25.56 -19.79
N ARG A 411 -15.98 -25.64 -18.78
CA ARG A 411 -17.35 -26.15 -18.99
C ARG A 411 -18.33 -25.11 -19.55
N ASN A 412 -17.85 -23.91 -19.88
CA ASN A 412 -18.65 -22.73 -20.23
C ASN A 412 -19.63 -22.30 -19.11
N SER A 413 -19.23 -22.44 -17.84
CA SER A 413 -19.97 -21.94 -16.69
C SER A 413 -19.30 -20.71 -16.08
N GLY A 414 -20.08 -19.70 -15.73
CA GLY A 414 -19.61 -18.57 -14.90
C GLY A 414 -19.56 -18.87 -13.40
N LYS A 415 -20.01 -20.07 -13.00
CA LYS A 415 -20.16 -20.50 -11.61
C LYS A 415 -19.40 -21.80 -11.34
N ILE A 416 -18.64 -21.83 -10.25
CA ILE A 416 -17.87 -22.99 -9.80
C ILE A 416 -18.79 -24.06 -9.19
N GLY A 417 -18.71 -25.26 -9.75
CA GLY A 417 -19.40 -26.47 -9.27
C GLY A 417 -18.50 -27.33 -8.37
N VAL A 418 -19.08 -28.37 -7.77
CA VAL A 418 -18.30 -29.34 -6.96
C VAL A 418 -17.29 -30.07 -7.84
N GLU A 419 -17.68 -30.41 -9.07
CA GLU A 419 -16.85 -31.12 -10.02
C GLU A 419 -15.56 -30.35 -10.39
N ASP A 420 -15.59 -29.01 -10.35
CA ASP A 420 -14.39 -28.18 -10.56
C ASP A 420 -13.45 -28.27 -9.37
N VAL A 421 -14.01 -28.20 -8.17
CA VAL A 421 -13.24 -28.23 -6.92
C VAL A 421 -12.59 -29.59 -6.76
N GLU A 422 -13.32 -30.66 -7.05
CA GLU A 422 -12.80 -32.03 -6.99
C GLU A 422 -11.71 -32.26 -8.04
N ARG A 423 -11.93 -31.82 -9.27
CA ARG A 423 -10.90 -31.87 -10.33
C ARG A 423 -9.66 -31.07 -9.95
N ALA A 424 -9.82 -29.89 -9.35
CA ALA A 424 -8.70 -29.09 -8.87
C ALA A 424 -7.95 -29.79 -7.75
N ALA A 425 -8.65 -30.36 -6.76
CA ALA A 425 -8.04 -31.07 -5.64
C ALA A 425 -7.37 -32.39 -6.05
N GLU A 426 -7.78 -33.01 -7.16
CA GLU A 426 -7.12 -34.20 -7.72
C GLU A 426 -5.76 -33.84 -8.34
N LEU A 427 -5.68 -32.70 -9.04
CA LEU A 427 -4.47 -32.27 -9.75
C LEU A 427 -3.47 -31.52 -8.87
N PHE A 428 -3.96 -30.73 -7.91
CA PHE A 428 -3.15 -29.89 -7.04
C PHE A 428 -3.31 -30.36 -5.60
N VAL A 429 -2.34 -31.13 -5.10
CA VAL A 429 -2.38 -31.71 -3.75
C VAL A 429 -1.91 -30.74 -2.66
N ASP A 430 -2.36 -30.96 -1.42
CA ASP A 430 -1.90 -30.19 -0.27
C ASP A 430 -0.47 -30.59 0.19
N VAL A 431 0.12 -29.77 1.06
CA VAL A 431 1.50 -29.96 1.54
C VAL A 431 1.70 -31.31 2.25
N SER A 432 0.73 -31.78 3.03
CA SER A 432 0.85 -33.03 3.77
C SER A 432 0.82 -34.24 2.84
N THR A 433 -0.10 -34.25 1.86
CA THR A 433 -0.16 -35.29 0.81
C THR A 433 1.10 -35.28 -0.05
N SER A 434 1.57 -34.09 -0.47
CA SER A 434 2.82 -33.94 -1.20
C SER A 434 4.01 -34.50 -0.41
N SER A 435 4.12 -34.15 0.88
CA SER A 435 5.20 -34.63 1.75
C SER A 435 5.19 -36.15 1.90
N SER A 436 4.01 -36.77 2.06
CA SER A 436 3.88 -38.23 2.11
C SER A 436 4.22 -38.89 0.77
N TYR A 437 3.86 -38.27 -0.36
CA TYR A 437 4.26 -38.74 -1.69
C TYR A 437 5.78 -38.72 -1.85
N LEU A 438 6.45 -37.63 -1.47
CA LEU A 438 7.90 -37.50 -1.55
C LEU A 438 8.61 -38.57 -0.70
N LYS A 439 8.16 -38.81 0.53
CA LYS A 439 8.70 -39.89 1.38
C LYS A 439 8.56 -41.26 0.75
N LYS A 440 7.43 -41.55 0.10
CA LYS A 440 7.20 -42.84 -0.57
C LYS A 440 8.20 -43.07 -1.71
N TRP A 441 8.63 -42.01 -2.37
CA TRP A 441 9.52 -42.07 -3.53
C TRP A 441 10.96 -41.66 -3.21
N GLU A 442 11.30 -41.48 -1.94
CA GLU A 442 12.58 -40.93 -1.48
C GLU A 442 13.77 -41.70 -2.08
N GLU A 443 13.73 -43.02 -2.11
CA GLU A 443 14.80 -43.87 -2.70
C GLU A 443 14.98 -43.70 -4.22
N LYS A 444 13.94 -43.26 -4.93
CA LYS A 444 13.99 -43.01 -6.38
C LYS A 444 14.24 -41.55 -6.71
N MET A 445 13.97 -40.64 -5.77
CA MET A 445 14.34 -39.25 -5.89
C MET A 445 15.83 -39.13 -5.58
N LEU A 446 16.56 -38.33 -6.36
CA LEU A 446 17.99 -38.17 -6.17
C LEU A 446 18.26 -37.61 -4.77
N THR A 447 18.76 -38.44 -3.86
CA THR A 447 19.61 -37.97 -2.76
C THR A 447 20.96 -37.61 -3.38
N SER A 448 21.06 -36.38 -3.87
CA SER A 448 22.33 -35.75 -4.25
C SER A 448 23.01 -35.15 -3.03
#